data_AF-M5FQK5-F1
#
_entry.id   AF-M5FQK5-F1
#
_cell.length_a   1.000
_cell.length_b   1.000
_cell.length_c   1.000
_cell.angle_alpha   90.00
_cell.angle_beta   90.00
_cell.angle_gamma   90.00
#
_symmetry.space_group_name_H-M   'P 1'
#
loop_
_entity.id
_entity.type
_entity.pdbx_description
1 polymer ?
#
loop_
_entity_poly.entity_id
_entity_poly.type
_entity_poly.pdbx_seq_one_letter_code
_entity_poly.pdbx_strand_id
1 'polypeptide(L)'
;MSEQQPIGRVHATEEEVRNRTLTREQIREIYRNRERILREQWVKVSELLIVREELSKCQETEGVNALSECAWLAKKYTDMMKSGEHRVRQGVEED
;
A
#
# COMPACT_ATOMS: atom_id res chain seq x y z
N MET A 1 5.43 54.23 -4.19
CA MET A 1 5.83 53.65 -5.49
C MET A 1 6.53 52.34 -5.20
N SER A 2 5.78 51.24 -5.20
CA SER A 2 6.32 49.89 -5.00
C SER A 2 6.56 49.28 -6.37
N GLU A 3 7.83 49.21 -6.77
CA GLU A 3 8.24 48.42 -7.93
C GLU A 3 7.98 46.94 -7.63
N GLN A 4 6.97 46.36 -8.28
CA GLN A 4 6.81 44.91 -8.35
C GLN A 4 7.95 44.37 -9.24
N GLN A 5 8.83 43.54 -8.68
CA GLN A 5 9.77 42.74 -9.47
C GLN A 5 9.03 41.64 -10.24
N PRO A 6 9.39 41.35 -11.51
CA PRO A 6 8.72 40.32 -12.28
C PRO A 6 9.12 38.91 -11.80
N ILE A 7 8.12 38.06 -11.58
CA ILE A 7 8.29 36.65 -11.24
C ILE A 7 8.81 35.93 -12.49
N GLY A 8 10.12 35.74 -12.59
CA GLY A 8 10.76 35.06 -13.72
C GLY A 8 10.32 33.60 -13.81
N ARG A 9 9.89 33.17 -15.00
CA ARG A 9 9.65 31.75 -15.31
C ARG A 9 11.00 31.03 -15.32
N VAL A 10 11.22 30.11 -14.37
CA VAL A 10 12.37 29.19 -14.40
C VAL A 10 12.24 28.26 -15.60
N HIS A 11 12.89 28.62 -16.70
CA HIS A 11 13.06 27.72 -17.84
C HIS A 11 14.17 26.74 -17.47
N ALA A 12 13.79 25.50 -17.14
CA ALA A 12 14.76 24.42 -17.04
C ALA A 12 15.50 24.31 -18.38
N THR A 13 16.82 24.18 -18.31
CA THR A 13 17.68 23.95 -19.46
C THR A 13 17.36 22.58 -20.09
N GLU A 14 17.60 22.44 -21.39
CA GLU A 14 17.36 21.17 -22.10
C GLU A 14 18.13 20.00 -21.48
N GLU A 15 19.30 20.28 -20.89
CA GLU A 15 20.12 19.31 -20.17
C GLU A 15 19.49 18.87 -18.85
N GLU A 16 18.91 19.80 -18.07
CA GLU A 16 18.15 19.48 -16.86
C GLU A 16 16.90 18.65 -17.18
N VAL A 17 16.20 18.96 -18.28
CA VAL A 17 15.05 18.18 -18.74
C VAL A 17 15.47 16.76 -19.14
N ARG A 18 16.58 16.63 -19.87
CA ARG A 18 17.14 15.33 -20.28
C ARG A 18 17.55 14.49 -19.08
N ASN A 19 18.23 15.09 -18.11
CA ASN A 19 18.68 14.42 -16.88
C ASN A 19 17.51 13.99 -15.98
N ARG A 20 16.34 14.67 -16.08
CA ARG A 20 15.11 14.29 -15.37
C ARG A 20 14.25 13.28 -16.13
N THR A 21 14.54 13.01 -17.40
CA THR A 21 13.73 12.13 -18.24
C THR A 21 14.17 10.69 -18.06
N LEU A 22 13.27 9.85 -17.55
CA LEU A 22 13.55 8.42 -17.39
C LEU A 22 13.68 7.73 -18.75
N THR A 23 14.72 6.91 -18.89
CA THR A 23 14.90 6.02 -20.03
C THR A 23 13.83 4.92 -20.04
N ARG A 24 13.61 4.32 -21.21
CA ARG A 24 12.70 3.17 -21.35
C ARG A 24 13.08 2.00 -20.43
N GLU A 25 14.36 1.80 -20.18
CA GLU A 25 14.87 0.76 -19.27
C GLU A 25 14.54 1.05 -17.82
N GLN A 26 14.78 2.28 -17.35
CA GLN A 26 14.40 2.73 -16.01
C GLN A 26 12.88 2.62 -15.80
N ILE A 27 12.09 3.02 -16.79
CA ILE A 27 10.63 2.89 -16.73
C ILE A 27 10.23 1.42 -16.56
N ARG A 28 10.79 0.51 -17.36
CA ARG A 28 10.53 -0.93 -17.25
C ARG A 28 10.86 -1.46 -15.86
N GLU A 29 11.99 -1.04 -15.29
CA GLU A 29 12.41 -1.47 -13.96
C GLU A 29 11.46 -0.98 -12.87
N ILE A 30 11.04 0.28 -12.93
CA ILE A 30 10.05 0.85 -12.01
C ILE A 30 8.76 0.04 -12.04
N TYR A 31 8.26 -0.32 -13.24
CA TYR A 31 7.04 -1.13 -13.35
C TYR A 31 7.23 -2.54 -12.79
N ARG A 32 8.38 -3.19 -13.04
CA ARG A 32 8.69 -4.52 -12.49
C ARG A 32 8.72 -4.51 -10.96
N ASN A 33 9.39 -3.53 -10.36
CA ASN A 33 9.43 -3.44 -8.89
C ASN A 33 8.05 -3.15 -8.31
N ARG A 34 7.30 -2.21 -8.90
CA ARG A 34 5.91 -1.91 -8.49
C ARG A 34 5.02 -3.14 -8.55
N GLU A 35 5.11 -3.93 -9.61
CA GLU A 35 4.32 -5.16 -9.75
C GLU A 35 4.68 -6.19 -8.67
N ARG A 36 5.98 -6.36 -8.36
CA ARG A 36 6.45 -7.24 -7.29
C ARG A 36 5.85 -6.84 -5.94
N ILE A 37 6.00 -5.57 -5.56
CA ILE A 37 5.48 -5.04 -4.29
C ILE A 37 3.97 -5.23 -4.20
N LEU A 38 3.23 -4.89 -5.27
CA LEU A 38 1.78 -5.05 -5.29
C LEU A 38 1.38 -6.52 -5.10
N ARG A 39 2.07 -7.47 -5.75
CA ARG A 39 1.80 -8.90 -5.55
C ARG A 39 1.99 -9.33 -4.10
N GLU A 40 3.08 -8.91 -3.47
CA GLU A 40 3.36 -9.22 -2.06
C GLU A 40 2.29 -8.61 -1.14
N GLN A 41 1.88 -7.36 -1.37
CA GLN A 41 0.78 -6.72 -0.62
C GLN A 41 -0.55 -7.48 -0.81
N TRP A 42 -0.84 -7.97 -2.01
CA TRP A 42 -2.02 -8.79 -2.26
C TRP A 42 -1.99 -10.12 -1.51
N VAL A 43 -0.83 -10.77 -1.42
CA VAL A 43 -0.66 -11.99 -0.60
C VAL A 43 -0.97 -11.69 0.86
N LYS A 44 -0.49 -10.57 1.42
CA LYS A 44 -0.82 -10.15 2.78
C LYS A 44 -2.32 -9.90 2.96
N VAL A 45 -2.98 -9.26 1.99
CA VAL A 45 -4.44 -9.12 2.04
C VAL A 45 -5.14 -10.48 2.01
N SER A 46 -4.67 -11.44 1.22
CA SER A 46 -5.21 -12.81 1.20
C SER A 46 -5.08 -13.51 2.56
N GLU A 47 -3.95 -13.36 3.26
CA GLU A 47 -3.78 -13.89 4.63
C GLU A 47 -4.85 -13.36 5.59
N LEU A 48 -5.13 -12.05 5.55
CA LEU A 48 -6.18 -11.43 6.36
C LEU A 48 -7.58 -11.95 6.00
N LEU A 49 -7.86 -12.15 4.70
CA LEU A 49 -9.14 -12.67 4.23
C LEU A 49 -9.38 -14.10 4.72
N ILE A 50 -8.36 -14.95 4.73
CA ILE A 50 -8.46 -16.31 5.29
C ILE A 50 -8.86 -16.26 6.77
N VAL A 51 -8.21 -15.40 7.55
CA VAL A 51 -8.54 -15.26 8.99
C VAL A 51 -9.97 -14.73 9.18
N ARG A 52 -10.41 -13.80 8.32
CA ARG A 52 -11.79 -13.28 8.35
C ARG A 52 -12.81 -14.36 8.02
N GLU A 53 -12.55 -15.18 7.00
CA GLU A 53 -13.44 -16.27 6.61
C GLU A 53 -13.56 -17.30 7.74
N GLU A 54 -12.44 -17.68 8.35
CA GLU A 54 -12.43 -18.62 9.47
C GLU A 54 -13.16 -18.06 10.70
N LEU A 55 -13.01 -16.76 10.98
CA LEU A 55 -13.78 -16.09 12.02
C LEU A 55 -15.29 -16.14 11.75
N SER A 56 -15.72 -15.92 10.50
CA SER A 56 -17.14 -16.00 10.11
C SER A 56 -17.69 -17.41 10.36
N LYS A 57 -16.96 -18.44 9.91
CA LYS A 57 -17.32 -19.84 10.12
C LYS A 57 -17.44 -20.20 11.59
N CYS A 58 -16.49 -19.75 12.42
CA CYS A 58 -16.53 -19.95 13.86
C CYS A 58 -17.78 -19.31 14.48
N GLN A 59 -18.07 -18.05 14.13
CA GLN A 59 -19.24 -17.34 14.66
C GLN A 59 -20.56 -17.99 14.24
N GLU A 60 -20.65 -18.47 13.00
CA GLU A 60 -21.82 -19.19 12.48
C GLU A 60 -22.01 -20.55 13.17
N THR A 61 -20.92 -21.25 13.47
CA THR A 61 -20.95 -22.59 14.08
C THR A 61 -21.25 -22.53 15.58
N GLU A 62 -20.59 -21.63 16.30
CA GLU A 62 -20.69 -21.52 17.77
C GLU A 62 -21.93 -20.76 18.24
N GLY A 63 -22.51 -19.92 17.37
CA GLY A 63 -23.70 -19.13 17.68
C GLY A 63 -23.53 -18.29 18.94
N VAL A 64 -24.31 -18.59 19.98
CA VAL A 64 -24.26 -17.85 21.26
C VAL A 64 -22.93 -17.98 22.00
N ASN A 65 -22.14 -19.01 21.72
CA ASN A 65 -20.84 -19.26 22.35
C ASN A 65 -19.68 -18.52 21.66
N ALA A 66 -19.93 -17.84 20.54
CA ALA A 66 -18.87 -17.23 19.74
C ALA A 66 -17.98 -16.23 20.50
N LEU A 67 -18.49 -15.63 21.59
CA LEU A 67 -17.72 -14.70 22.41
C LEU A 67 -16.54 -15.37 23.15
N SER A 68 -16.68 -16.63 23.58
CA SER A 68 -15.57 -17.37 24.22
C SER A 68 -14.75 -18.11 23.17
N GLU A 69 -15.40 -18.88 22.31
CA GLU A 69 -14.71 -19.85 21.43
C GLU A 69 -13.99 -19.17 20.25
N CYS A 70 -14.54 -18.07 19.73
CA CYS A 70 -13.97 -17.35 18.58
C CYS A 70 -13.09 -16.15 18.99
N ALA A 71 -12.89 -15.90 20.28
CA ALA A 71 -12.18 -14.72 20.79
C ALA A 71 -10.76 -14.58 20.23
N TRP A 72 -10.06 -15.71 20.09
CA TRP A 72 -8.69 -15.73 19.58
C TRP A 72 -8.61 -15.36 18.09
N LEU A 73 -9.59 -15.80 17.27
CA LEU A 73 -9.70 -15.41 15.86
C LEU A 73 -10.02 -13.92 15.72
N ALA A 74 -10.96 -13.43 16.53
CA ALA A 74 -11.33 -12.02 16.55
C ALA A 74 -10.14 -11.13 16.93
N LYS A 75 -9.36 -11.54 17.94
CA LYS A 75 -8.12 -10.86 18.33
C LYS A 75 -7.09 -10.90 17.21
N LYS A 76 -6.84 -12.06 16.60
CA LYS A 76 -5.89 -12.22 15.49
C LYS A 76 -6.26 -11.31 14.31
N TYR A 77 -7.51 -11.34 13.87
CA TYR A 77 -8.01 -10.48 12.79
C TYR A 77 -7.80 -9.00 13.10
N THR A 78 -8.14 -8.58 14.33
CA THR A 78 -8.01 -7.19 14.76
C THR A 78 -6.55 -6.75 14.85
N ASP A 79 -5.66 -7.60 15.33
CA ASP A 79 -4.22 -7.32 15.41
C ASP A 79 -3.62 -7.18 13.99
N MET A 80 -4.00 -8.06 13.06
CA MET A 80 -3.60 -7.97 11.65
C MET A 80 -4.07 -6.66 11.01
N MET A 81 -5.31 -6.23 11.27
CA MET A 81 -5.84 -4.95 10.77
C MET A 81 -5.09 -3.74 11.33
N LYS A 82 -4.73 -3.75 12.61
CA LYS A 82 -4.03 -2.64 13.28
C LYS A 82 -2.60 -2.46 12.81
N SER A 83 -1.89 -3.54 12.47
CA SER A 83 -0.51 -3.49 11.97
C SER A 83 -0.37 -2.60 10.71
N GLY A 84 -1.43 -2.49 9.91
CA GLY A 84 -1.40 -1.83 8.61
C GLY A 84 -0.57 -2.57 7.56
N GLU A 85 0.03 -3.72 7.86
CA GLU A 85 0.78 -4.56 6.90
C GLU A 85 -0.14 -5.20 5.86
N HIS A 86 -1.35 -5.57 6.29
CA HIS A 86 -2.35 -6.27 5.48
C HIS A 86 -3.21 -5.29 4.65
N ARG A 87 -2.57 -4.28 4.06
CA ARG A 87 -3.22 -3.24 3.25
C ARG A 87 -2.39 -2.96 2.01
N VAL A 88 -3.06 -2.86 0.86
CA VAL A 88 -2.44 -2.37 -0.38
C VAL A 88 -2.19 -0.87 -0.25
N ARG A 89 -0.93 -0.44 -0.41
CA ARG A 89 -0.55 0.98 -0.43
C ARG A 89 0.05 1.30 -1.80
N GLN A 90 -0.51 2.29 -2.48
CA GLN A 90 0.18 2.97 -3.58
C GLN A 90 1.24 3.90 -2.98
N GLY A 91 2.38 3.34 -2.60
CA GLY A 91 3.58 4.08 -2.22
C GLY A 91 4.74 3.61 -3.06
N VAL A 92 5.59 4.53 -3.49
CA VAL A 92 6.92 4.17 -3.99
C VAL A 92 7.72 3.73 -2.76
N GLU A 93 8.31 2.54 -2.81
CA GLU A 93 9.30 2.12 -1.82
C GLU A 93 10.44 3.15 -1.88
N GLU A 94 10.57 3.99 -0.84
CA GLU A 94 11.74 4.84 -0.65
C GLU A 94 12.75 3.99 0.12
N ASP A 95 13.81 3.57 -0.58
CA ASP A 95 14.96 2.87 0.00
C ASP A 95 15.70 3.73 1.04
#